data_AF-A0A5E4ARA2-F1
#
_entry.id   AF-A0A5E4ARA2-F1
#
_cell.length_a   1.000
_cell.length_b   1.000
_cell.length_c   1.000
_cell.angle_alpha   90.00
_cell.angle_beta   90.00
_cell.angle_gamma   90.00
#
_symmetry.space_group_name_H-M   'P 1'
#
loop_
_entity.id
_entity.type
_entity.pdbx_description
1 polymer ?
#
loop_
_entity_poly.entity_id
_entity_poly.type
_entity_poly.pdbx_seq_one_letter_code
_entity_poly.pdbx_strand_id
1 'polypeptide(L)'
;MSRDDLVQICGPADGIRLFNAIKGRNVRPKMTIYVCQEMEQNRVPLQQKRDGSGNSDLCVYHAIFLEELTTLELIEKIANLYSIPPQHIHRVYRQGPTGIHVVVSNEMVQNFQDESCFILSTLKAESNDGYHIILKCGL
;
A
#
# COMPACT_ATOMS: atom_id res chain seq x y z
N MET A 1 5.55 25.77 -10.15
CA MET A 1 4.54 26.55 -10.88
C MET A 1 3.58 27.16 -9.87
N SER A 2 3.80 28.43 -9.58
CA SER A 2 2.93 29.26 -8.75
C SER A 2 1.72 29.76 -9.55
N ARG A 3 0.72 30.34 -8.86
CA ARG A 3 -0.40 31.00 -9.54
C ARG A 3 0.10 32.16 -10.42
N ASP A 4 1.09 32.91 -9.94
CA ASP A 4 1.62 34.08 -10.63
C ASP A 4 2.38 33.68 -11.90
N ASP A 5 3.12 32.57 -11.86
CA ASP A 5 3.78 32.00 -13.05
C ASP A 5 2.75 31.73 -14.17
N LEU A 6 1.60 31.14 -13.81
CA LEU A 6 0.54 30.78 -14.77
C LEU A 6 -0.24 32.01 -15.26
N VAL A 7 -0.46 33.01 -14.40
CA VAL A 7 -1.06 34.29 -14.78
C VAL A 7 -0.16 35.06 -15.75
N GLN A 8 1.15 35.03 -15.54
CA GLN A 8 2.11 35.69 -16.43
C GLN A 8 2.16 35.05 -17.83
N ILE A 9 2.01 33.72 -17.92
CA ILE A 9 2.05 32.99 -19.19
C ILE A 9 0.72 33.08 -19.94
N CYS A 10 -0.40 32.84 -19.25
CA CYS A 10 -1.71 32.66 -19.87
C CYS A 10 -2.61 33.90 -19.78
N GLY A 11 -2.19 34.94 -19.05
CA GLY A 11 -3.01 36.10 -18.70
C GLY A 11 -3.85 35.88 -17.43
N PRO A 12 -4.42 36.94 -16.83
CA PRO A 12 -5.06 36.87 -15.52
C PRO A 12 -6.23 35.89 -15.43
N ALA A 13 -7.16 35.96 -16.38
CA ALA A 13 -8.37 35.11 -16.35
C ALA A 13 -8.01 33.63 -16.60
N ASP A 14 -7.23 33.36 -17.64
CA ASP A 14 -6.88 31.98 -18.00
C ASP A 14 -5.84 31.37 -17.06
N GLY A 15 -4.90 32.15 -16.52
CA GLY A 15 -3.96 31.71 -15.51
C GLY A 15 -4.64 31.32 -14.19
N ILE A 16 -5.64 32.10 -13.73
CA ILE A 16 -6.44 31.73 -12.55
C ILE A 16 -7.27 30.47 -12.81
N ARG A 17 -7.95 30.39 -13.97
CA ARG A 17 -8.72 29.20 -14.35
C ARG A 17 -7.83 27.97 -14.43
N LEU A 18 -6.65 28.08 -15.04
CA LEU A 18 -5.68 27.00 -15.19
C LEU A 18 -5.10 26.58 -13.83
N PHE A 19 -4.71 27.53 -12.98
CA PHE A 19 -4.23 27.23 -11.62
C PHE A 19 -5.28 26.46 -10.82
N ASN A 20 -6.54 26.90 -10.85
CA ASN A 20 -7.63 26.21 -10.17
C ASN A 20 -7.96 24.85 -10.81
N ALA A 21 -7.87 24.72 -12.13
CA ALA A 21 -8.08 23.43 -12.81
C ALA A 21 -6.98 22.41 -12.49
N ILE A 22 -5.73 22.87 -12.32
CA ILE A 22 -4.59 22.03 -11.92
C ILE A 22 -4.71 21.66 -10.44
N LYS A 23 -4.96 22.64 -9.56
CA LYS A 23 -5.04 22.41 -8.11
C LYS A 23 -6.32 21.72 -7.65
N GLY A 24 -7.43 21.93 -8.35
CA GLY A 24 -8.73 21.33 -8.06
C GLY A 24 -8.91 19.94 -8.67
N ARG A 25 -7.93 19.45 -9.44
CA ARG A 25 -7.91 18.07 -9.92
C ARG A 25 -7.53 17.16 -8.75
N ASN A 26 -8.54 16.61 -8.07
CA ASN A 26 -8.34 15.38 -7.31
C ASN A 26 -8.06 14.28 -8.34
N VAL A 27 -6.81 13.86 -8.47
CA VAL A 27 -6.46 12.70 -9.29
C VAL A 27 -7.15 11.51 -8.63
N ARG A 28 -8.18 10.98 -9.28
CA ARG A 28 -8.83 9.75 -8.81
C ARG A 28 -7.75 8.65 -8.79
N PRO A 29 -7.63 7.89 -7.69
CA PRO A 29 -6.75 6.73 -7.67
C PRO A 29 -7.05 5.82 -8.85
N LYS A 30 -6.01 5.31 -9.51
CA LYS A 30 -6.15 4.33 -10.59
C LYS A 30 -6.53 2.96 -10.06
N MET A 31 -6.14 2.66 -8.82
CA MET A 31 -6.46 1.42 -8.14
C MET A 31 -6.57 1.63 -6.63
N THR A 32 -7.53 0.95 -6.02
CA THR A 32 -7.66 0.81 -4.58
C THR A 32 -7.31 -0.63 -4.20
N ILE A 33 -6.49 -0.80 -3.18
CA ILE A 33 -6.14 -2.11 -2.62
C ILE A 33 -6.42 -2.06 -1.13
N TYR A 34 -6.99 -3.12 -0.57
CA TYR A 34 -7.19 -3.26 0.87
C TYR A 34 -6.12 -4.15 1.47
N VAL A 35 -5.43 -3.66 2.49
CA VAL A 35 -4.37 -4.43 3.16
C VAL A 35 -4.57 -4.49 4.67
N CYS A 36 -4.33 -5.64 5.27
CA CYS A 36 -4.23 -5.75 6.73
C CYS A 36 -2.92 -6.44 7.11
N GLN A 37 -2.42 -6.19 8.32
CA GLN A 37 -1.19 -6.83 8.79
C GLN A 37 -1.50 -8.23 9.32
N GLU A 38 -0.68 -9.22 8.98
CA GLU A 38 -0.72 -10.53 9.63
C GLU A 38 -0.41 -10.35 11.12
N MET A 39 -1.40 -10.64 11.98
CA MET A 39 -1.16 -10.71 13.41
C MET A 39 -0.39 -12.00 13.69
N GLU A 40 0.83 -11.89 14.23
CA GLU A 40 1.52 -13.05 14.78
C GLU A 40 0.74 -13.54 16.01
N GLN A 41 -0.26 -14.41 15.79
CA GLN A 41 -0.77 -15.26 16.85
C GLN A 41 0.36 -16.20 17.27
N ASN A 42 1.07 -15.74 18.29
CA ASN A 42 1.91 -16.49 19.21
C ASN A 42 1.85 -18.01 18.99
N ARG A 43 2.91 -18.57 18.40
CA ARG A 43 3.15 -20.03 18.32
C ARG A 43 3.42 -20.62 19.71
N VAL A 44 2.43 -20.60 20.60
CA VAL A 44 2.44 -21.33 21.87
C VAL A 44 1.17 -22.17 21.95
N PRO A 45 1.26 -23.49 21.71
CA PRO A 45 0.12 -24.37 21.87
C PRO A 45 0.05 -24.81 23.34
N LEU A 46 -0.45 -23.96 24.24
CA LEU A 46 -0.81 -24.40 25.60
C LEU A 46 -2.11 -23.73 26.09
N GLN A 47 -3.22 -24.46 25.88
CA GLN A 47 -4.35 -24.63 26.81
C GLN A 47 -4.45 -23.70 28.03
N GLN A 48 -5.47 -22.81 28.07
CA GLN A 48 -6.64 -22.89 28.97
C GLN A 48 -7.37 -21.54 29.16
N LYS A 49 -8.65 -21.56 28.74
CA LYS A 49 -9.84 -21.03 29.43
C LYS A 49 -9.89 -19.57 29.94
N ARG A 50 -10.90 -18.88 29.37
CA ARG A 50 -12.11 -18.29 30.00
C ARG A 50 -12.21 -16.76 30.12
N ASP A 51 -13.40 -16.32 29.70
CA ASP A 51 -14.22 -15.19 30.16
C ASP A 51 -13.88 -13.76 29.71
N GLY A 52 -14.60 -13.31 28.67
CA GLY A 52 -15.32 -12.04 28.65
C GLY A 52 -14.51 -10.73 28.59
N SER A 53 -14.03 -10.34 27.40
CA SER A 53 -13.94 -8.93 26.97
C SER A 53 -13.66 -8.88 25.47
N GLY A 54 -14.49 -8.17 24.71
CA GLY A 54 -14.55 -8.22 23.25
C GLY A 54 -13.31 -7.67 22.54
N ASN A 55 -12.75 -8.50 21.64
CA ASN A 55 -12.20 -8.21 20.32
C ASN A 55 -11.25 -9.35 19.91
N SER A 56 -11.85 -10.47 19.52
CA SER A 56 -11.12 -11.58 18.89
C SER A 56 -10.65 -11.12 17.51
N ASP A 57 -9.34 -10.90 17.35
CA ASP A 57 -8.58 -10.96 16.09
C ASP A 57 -9.25 -10.39 14.82
N LEU A 58 -9.77 -9.17 14.87
CA LEU A 58 -10.26 -8.49 13.67
C LEU A 58 -9.05 -7.95 12.89
N CYS A 59 -8.77 -8.54 11.71
CA CYS A 59 -7.82 -7.95 10.76
C CYS A 59 -8.40 -6.62 10.26
N VAL A 60 -7.83 -5.50 10.71
CA VAL A 60 -8.25 -4.17 10.25
C VAL A 60 -7.61 -3.91 8.89
N TYR A 61 -8.45 -3.84 7.86
CA TYR A 61 -8.02 -3.50 6.51
C TYR A 61 -7.92 -1.98 6.34
N HIS A 62 -6.86 -1.56 5.68
CA HIS A 62 -6.57 -0.18 5.31
C HIS A 62 -6.60 -0.06 3.79
N ALA A 63 -7.23 0.99 3.29
CA ALA A 63 -7.23 1.29 1.87
C ALA A 63 -5.90 1.94 1.46
N ILE A 64 -5.24 1.37 0.46
CA ILE A 64 -4.11 1.93 -0.26
C ILE A 64 -4.60 2.39 -1.62
N PHE A 65 -4.37 3.66 -1.92
CA PHE A 65 -4.71 4.28 -3.19
C PHE A 65 -3.45 4.47 -4.03
N LEU A 66 -3.43 3.88 -5.23
CA LEU A 66 -2.34 4.01 -6.20
C LEU A 66 -2.73 5.00 -7.29
N GLU A 67 -1.92 6.03 -7.49
CA GLU A 67 -2.01 6.99 -8.59
C GLU A 67 -1.20 6.52 -9.82
N GLU A 68 -0.18 5.71 -9.58
CA GLU A 68 0.73 5.08 -10.52
C GLU A 68 0.80 3.56 -10.25
N LEU A 69 0.44 2.75 -11.24
CA LEU A 69 0.43 1.30 -11.12
C LEU A 69 1.87 0.73 -11.20
N THR A 70 2.66 1.01 -10.16
CA THR A 70 4.07 0.65 -10.04
C THR A 70 4.35 -0.01 -8.70
N THR A 71 5.36 -0.88 -8.68
CA THR A 71 5.85 -1.50 -7.44
C THR A 71 6.43 -0.44 -6.49
N LEU A 72 7.01 0.64 -7.02
CA LEU A 72 7.58 1.72 -6.20
C LEU A 72 6.50 2.43 -5.38
N GLU A 73 5.42 2.91 -6.01
CA GLU A 73 4.34 3.57 -5.27
C GLU A 73 3.69 2.61 -4.27
N LEU A 74 3.50 1.34 -4.65
CA LEU A 74 3.00 0.32 -3.73
C LEU A 74 3.89 0.19 -2.48
N ILE A 75 5.22 0.13 -2.66
CA ILE A 75 6.18 0.12 -1.55
C ILE A 75 6.03 1.37 -0.69
N GLU A 76 5.97 2.56 -1.29
CA GLU A 76 5.85 3.82 -0.56
C GLU A 76 4.56 3.90 0.25
N LYS A 77 3.42 3.49 -0.32
CA LYS A 77 2.12 3.49 0.38
C LYS A 77 2.11 2.49 1.54
N ILE A 78 2.66 1.29 1.35
CA ILE A 78 2.80 0.27 2.42
C ILE A 78 3.75 0.78 3.51
N ALA A 79 4.89 1.33 3.13
CA ALA A 79 5.89 1.88 4.05
C ALA A 79 5.28 2.99 4.92
N ASN A 80 4.56 3.93 4.28
CA ASN A 80 3.84 5.01 4.95
C ASN A 80 2.75 4.48 5.91
N LEU A 81 2.00 3.45 5.51
CA LEU A 81 0.97 2.84 6.34
C LEU A 81 1.53 2.30 7.66
N TYR A 82 2.73 1.71 7.63
CA TYR A 82 3.40 1.16 8.82
C TYR A 82 4.42 2.09 9.46
N SER A 83 4.55 3.33 8.99
CA SER A 83 5.56 4.28 9.48
C SER A 83 7.00 3.75 9.39
N ILE A 84 7.32 3.01 8.33
CA ILE A 84 8.65 2.46 8.04
C ILE A 84 9.26 3.23 6.87
N PRO A 85 10.58 3.52 6.86
CA PRO A 85 11.24 4.08 5.69
C PRO A 85 11.12 3.17 4.47
N PRO A 86 10.69 3.65 3.29
CA PRO A 86 10.56 2.83 2.07
C PRO A 86 11.85 2.09 1.69
N GLN A 87 13.00 2.69 1.98
CA GLN A 87 14.33 2.10 1.77
C GLN A 87 14.59 0.81 2.56
N HIS A 88 13.83 0.57 3.64
CA HIS A 88 13.90 -0.69 4.40
C HIS A 88 13.02 -1.79 3.77
N ILE A 89 12.19 -1.48 2.78
CA ILE A 89 11.42 -2.47 2.04
C ILE A 89 12.16 -2.79 0.75
N HIS A 90 12.87 -3.92 0.73
CA HIS A 90 13.70 -4.28 -0.41
C HIS A 90 12.90 -4.81 -1.59
N ARG A 91 11.88 -5.64 -1.34
CA ARG A 91 11.04 -6.26 -2.37
C ARG A 91 9.64 -6.56 -1.85
N VAL A 92 8.69 -6.57 -2.77
CA VAL A 92 7.33 -7.05 -2.54
C VAL A 92 7.14 -8.34 -3.32
N TYR A 93 6.61 -9.35 -2.65
CA TYR A 93 6.23 -10.64 -3.24
C TYR A 93 4.73 -10.82 -3.11
N ARG A 94 4.12 -11.51 -4.07
CA ARG A 94 2.79 -12.08 -3.91
C ARG A 94 2.93 -13.57 -3.62
N GLN A 95 2.21 -14.06 -2.62
CA GLN A 95 2.16 -15.48 -2.35
C GLN A 95 1.32 -16.16 -3.44
N GLY A 96 1.95 -17.05 -4.20
CA GLY A 96 1.30 -17.88 -5.20
C GLY A 96 0.71 -19.16 -4.60
N PRO A 97 0.10 -20.02 -5.44
CA PRO A 97 -0.31 -21.35 -5.04
C PRO A 97 0.84 -22.12 -4.38
N THR A 98 0.53 -23.01 -3.46
CA THR A 98 1.51 -23.82 -2.70
C THR A 98 2.55 -23.03 -1.88
N GLY A 99 2.37 -21.71 -1.74
CA GLY A 99 3.19 -20.85 -0.88
C GLY A 99 4.47 -20.30 -1.52
N ILE A 100 4.61 -20.40 -2.85
CA ILE A 100 5.75 -19.78 -3.55
C ILE A 100 5.68 -18.25 -3.48
N HIS A 101 6.83 -17.58 -3.44
CA HIS A 101 6.92 -16.12 -3.46
C HIS A 101 7.21 -15.63 -4.88
N VAL A 102 6.25 -14.93 -5.49
CA VAL A 102 6.37 -14.36 -6.83
C VAL A 102 6.69 -12.87 -6.71
N VAL A 103 7.78 -12.40 -7.33
CA VAL A 103 8.16 -10.97 -7.29
C VAL A 103 7.06 -10.11 -7.93
N VAL A 104 6.66 -9.04 -7.25
CA VAL A 104 5.68 -8.08 -7.78
C VAL A 104 6.39 -7.05 -8.64
N SER A 105 6.23 -7.14 -9.97
CA SER A 105 6.68 -6.12 -10.94
C SER A 105 5.58 -5.08 -11.20
N ASN A 106 5.93 -4.01 -11.92
CA ASN A 106 4.96 -2.99 -12.34
C ASN A 106 3.82 -3.60 -13.17
N GLU A 107 4.14 -4.50 -14.11
CA GLU A 107 3.14 -5.22 -14.91
C GLU A 107 2.23 -6.05 -14.02
N MET A 108 2.75 -6.63 -12.94
CA MET A 108 1.94 -7.39 -11.99
C MET A 108 0.98 -6.48 -11.22
N VAL A 109 1.44 -5.32 -10.75
CA VAL A 109 0.59 -4.31 -10.08
C VAL A 109 -0.53 -3.84 -11.01
N GLN A 110 -0.23 -3.62 -12.30
CA GLN A 110 -1.24 -3.25 -13.30
C GLN A 110 -2.32 -4.32 -13.50
N ASN A 111 -1.99 -5.59 -13.25
CA ASN A 111 -2.91 -6.73 -13.37
C ASN A 111 -3.65 -7.06 -12.07
N PHE A 112 -3.41 -6.32 -10.98
CA PHE A 112 -4.25 -6.47 -9.79
C PHE A 112 -5.68 -6.06 -10.10
N GLN A 113 -6.63 -6.74 -9.46
CA GLN A 113 -8.02 -6.32 -9.52
C GLN A 113 -8.20 -5.10 -8.62
N ASP A 114 -9.01 -4.14 -9.07
CA ASP A 114 -9.42 -3.03 -8.22
C ASP A 114 -10.17 -3.59 -7.00
N GLU A 115 -9.97 -2.95 -5.85
CA GLU A 115 -10.53 -3.36 -4.55
C GLU A 115 -10.05 -4.76 -4.09
N SER A 116 -8.92 -5.25 -4.62
CA SER A 116 -8.33 -6.51 -4.15
C SER A 116 -7.83 -6.43 -2.70
N CYS A 117 -7.98 -7.55 -1.98
CA CYS A 117 -7.61 -7.67 -0.57
C CYS A 117 -6.31 -8.48 -0.39
N PHE A 118 -5.40 -7.99 0.44
CA PHE A 118 -4.18 -8.70 0.83
C PHE A 118 -3.93 -8.68 2.34
N ILE A 119 -3.38 -9.78 2.85
CA ILE A 119 -2.77 -9.85 4.18
C ILE A 119 -1.27 -9.68 3.99
N LEU A 120 -0.68 -8.72 4.71
CA LEU A 120 0.73 -8.37 4.64
C LEU A 120 1.53 -9.16 5.68
N SER A 121 2.54 -9.87 5.21
CA SER A 121 3.53 -10.56 6.03
C SER A 121 4.92 -10.00 5.74
N THR A 122 5.82 -10.03 6.73
CA THR A 122 7.19 -9.53 6.59
C THR A 122 8.19 -10.69 6.65
N LEU A 123 9.21 -10.64 5.81
CA LEU A 123 10.33 -11.57 5.84
C LEU A 123 11.64 -10.79 5.92
N LYS A 124 12.46 -11.04 6.94
CA LYS A 124 13.72 -10.34 7.15
C LYS A 124 14.68 -10.59 5.98
N ALA A 125 15.30 -9.54 5.45
CA ALA A 125 16.28 -9.67 4.37
C ALA A 125 17.62 -10.23 4.91
N GLU A 126 18.35 -10.98 4.07
CA GLU A 126 19.62 -11.60 4.44
C GLU A 126 20.77 -10.60 4.59
N SER A 127 20.69 -9.44 3.94
CA SER A 127 21.71 -8.40 3.92
C SER A 127 21.18 -7.09 4.54
N ASN A 128 21.50 -6.84 5.81
CA ASN A 128 21.16 -5.65 6.61
C ASN A 128 19.64 -5.41 6.87
N ASP A 129 19.34 -4.47 7.79
CA ASP A 129 18.06 -4.08 8.46
C ASP A 129 16.76 -3.89 7.61
N GLY A 130 16.70 -4.44 6.40
CA GLY A 130 15.53 -4.42 5.54
C GLY A 130 14.62 -5.65 5.70
N TYR A 131 13.42 -5.51 5.16
CA TYR A 131 12.36 -6.51 5.11
C TYR A 131 11.87 -6.67 3.68
N HIS A 132 11.35 -7.85 3.40
CA HIS A 132 10.54 -8.14 2.24
C HIS A 132 9.07 -8.19 2.67
N ILE A 133 8.19 -7.64 1.85
CA ILE A 133 6.74 -7.71 2.07
C ILE A 133 6.18 -8.87 1.26
N ILE A 134 5.28 -9.63 1.85
CA ILE A 134 4.55 -10.72 1.20
C ILE A 134 3.06 -10.38 1.23
N LEU A 135 2.47 -10.25 0.05
CA LEU A 135 1.04 -10.08 -0.20
C LEU A 135 0.39 -11.47 -0.28
N LYS A 136 -0.34 -11.87 0.75
CA LYS A 136 -1.15 -13.10 0.74
C LYS A 136 -2.57 -12.73 0.33
N CYS A 137 -3.22 -13.50 -0.55
CA CYS A 137 -4.60 -13.22 -0.94
C CYS A 137 -5.50 -13.19 0.31
N GLY A 138 -6.22 -12.09 0.53
CA GLY A 138 -7.29 -12.02 1.51
C GLY A 138 -8.48 -12.88 1.08
N LEU A 139 -9.19 -13.45 2.06
CA LEU A 139 -10.40 -14.25 1.83
C LEU A 139 -11.52 -13.42 1.19
#